data_AF-A0A8T6QZH5-F1
#
_entry.id   AF-A0A8T6QZH5-F1
#
_cell.length_a   1.000
_cell.length_b   1.000
_cell.length_c   1.000
_cell.angle_alpha   90.00
_cell.angle_beta   90.00
_cell.angle_gamma   90.00
#
_symmetry.space_group_name_H-M   'P 1'
#
loop_
_entity.id
_entity.type
_entity.pdbx_description
1 polymer ?
#
loop_
_entity_poly.entity_id
_entity_poly.type
_entity_poly.pdbx_seq_one_letter_code
_entity_poly.pdbx_strand_id
1 'polypeptide(L)'
;MILPTVRDPRMVTVRRGGTLTEDHHRLLAVWSAHCAEHVLPLFEAVAPDDDRPRRAVVATRAWVRGELRMMACRSAGGHAMGAARPLTGAARFAAYAAGQAACVAHVAEHDLGAAAYALKAVRAAAEAAGEDPDAAARAECAWQRDRLPAQVCALVLEDQERRNPICWSVFT
;
A
#
# COMPACT_ATOMS: atom_id res chain seq x y z
N MET A 1 -6.57 3.53 12.27
CA MET A 1 -5.30 2.78 12.29
C MET A 1 -5.51 1.53 11.44
N ILE A 2 -4.64 1.25 10.45
CA ILE A 2 -4.80 0.11 9.51
C ILE A 2 -4.28 -1.22 10.08
N LEU A 3 -3.54 -1.16 11.20
CA LEU A 3 -3.07 -2.35 11.90
C LEU A 3 -4.17 -2.83 12.86
N PRO A 4 -4.57 -4.12 12.82
CA PRO A 4 -5.50 -4.70 13.76
C PRO A 4 -4.89 -4.76 15.16
N THR A 5 -5.75 -4.74 16.18
CA THR A 5 -5.35 -4.95 17.59
C THR A 5 -4.87 -6.38 17.82
N VAL A 6 -5.56 -7.36 17.22
CA VAL A 6 -5.17 -8.78 17.21
C VAL A 6 -4.48 -9.09 15.90
N ARG A 7 -3.21 -9.50 16.00
CA ARG A 7 -2.35 -9.82 14.85
C ARG A 7 -2.66 -11.23 14.35
N ASP A 8 -2.72 -11.41 13.03
CA ASP A 8 -2.70 -12.75 12.44
C ASP A 8 -1.24 -13.25 12.43
N PRO A 9 -0.91 -14.40 13.05
CA PRO A 9 0.43 -14.96 13.01
C PRO A 9 0.97 -15.16 11.59
N ARG A 10 0.09 -15.37 10.59
CA ARG A 10 0.45 -15.49 9.17
C ARG A 10 0.90 -14.17 8.54
N MET A 11 0.65 -13.05 9.21
CA MET A 11 1.14 -11.70 8.85
C MET A 11 2.31 -11.23 9.74
N VAL A 12 2.87 -12.14 10.54
CA VAL A 12 4.03 -11.89 11.40
C VAL A 12 5.19 -12.77 10.92
N THR A 13 6.37 -12.17 10.72
CA THR A 13 7.55 -12.90 10.24
C THR A 13 8.00 -13.98 11.23
N VAL A 14 8.56 -15.09 10.73
CA VAL A 14 9.13 -16.17 11.56
C VAL A 14 10.07 -15.64 12.65
N ARG A 15 10.98 -14.71 12.33
CA ARG A 15 11.90 -14.09 13.30
C ARG A 15 11.23 -13.29 14.42
N ARG A 16 9.92 -13.01 14.31
CA ARG A 16 9.09 -12.30 15.29
C ARG A 16 8.02 -13.22 15.90
N GLY A 17 8.14 -14.53 15.73
CA GLY A 17 7.24 -15.53 16.34
C GLY A 17 5.97 -15.82 15.56
N GLY A 18 5.87 -15.41 14.29
CA GLY A 18 4.77 -15.78 13.39
C GLY A 18 5.15 -16.86 12.39
N THR A 19 4.39 -16.94 11.28
CA THR A 19 4.59 -17.96 10.23
C THR A 19 4.89 -17.38 8.85
N LEU A 20 4.92 -16.05 8.70
CA LEU A 20 5.27 -15.40 7.44
C LEU A 20 6.77 -15.59 7.13
N THR A 21 7.08 -16.22 6.00
CA THR A 21 8.47 -16.34 5.52
C THR A 21 8.98 -14.98 5.02
N GLU A 22 10.31 -14.80 5.00
CA GLU A 22 10.89 -13.57 4.43
C GLU A 22 10.55 -13.40 2.94
N ASP A 23 10.44 -14.50 2.20
CA ASP A 23 10.06 -14.46 0.78
C ASP A 23 8.60 -14.03 0.60
N HIS A 24 7.66 -14.56 1.40
CA HIS A 24 6.28 -14.08 1.38
C HIS A 24 6.20 -12.61 1.83
N HIS A 25 6.98 -12.19 2.83
CA HIS A 25 7.04 -10.79 3.25
C HIS A 25 7.51 -9.87 2.12
N ARG A 26 8.52 -10.29 1.34
CA ARG A 26 8.96 -9.58 0.13
C ARG A 26 7.89 -9.56 -0.95
N LEU A 27 7.14 -10.65 -1.17
CA LEU A 27 6.04 -10.69 -2.14
C LEU A 27 4.92 -9.69 -1.79
N LEU A 28 4.56 -9.58 -0.50
CA LEU A 28 3.61 -8.57 -0.03
C LEU A 28 4.12 -7.14 -0.30
N ALA A 29 5.41 -6.89 -0.09
CA ALA A 29 6.03 -5.59 -0.38
C ALA A 29 6.07 -5.27 -1.88
N VAL A 30 6.33 -6.26 -2.74
CA VAL A 30 6.26 -6.10 -4.20
C VAL A 30 4.85 -5.71 -4.63
N TRP A 31 3.85 -6.46 -4.20
CA TRP A 31 2.45 -6.17 -4.51
C TRP A 31 2.04 -4.77 -4.03
N SER A 32 2.41 -4.40 -2.80
CA SER A 32 2.14 -3.08 -2.24
C SER A 32 2.79 -1.95 -3.03
N ALA A 33 4.01 -2.16 -3.53
CA ALA A 33 4.67 -1.21 -4.41
C ALA A 33 3.93 -1.06 -5.74
N HIS A 34 3.39 -2.14 -6.32
CA HIS A 34 2.56 -2.07 -7.53
C HIS A 34 1.28 -1.25 -7.31
N CYS A 35 0.55 -1.49 -6.21
CA CYS A 35 -0.65 -0.71 -5.88
C CYS A 35 -0.33 0.78 -5.71
N ALA A 36 0.73 1.10 -4.95
CA ALA A 36 1.13 2.48 -4.73
C ALA A 36 1.65 3.18 -6.01
N GLU A 37 2.40 2.47 -6.85
CA GLU A 37 2.94 3.00 -8.10
C GLU A 37 1.84 3.32 -9.11
N HIS A 38 0.77 2.51 -9.16
CA HIS A 38 -0.33 2.72 -10.10
C HIS A 38 -1.04 4.07 -9.90
N VAL A 39 -1.18 4.49 -8.64
CA VAL A 39 -1.82 5.76 -8.27
C VAL A 39 -0.84 6.92 -8.09
N LEU A 40 0.46 6.66 -8.15
CA LEU A 40 1.50 7.68 -7.97
C LEU A 40 1.33 8.92 -8.88
N PRO A 41 0.93 8.78 -10.16
CA PRO A 41 0.69 9.95 -11.03
C PRO A 41 -0.33 10.95 -10.49
N LEU A 42 -1.29 10.51 -9.66
CA LEU A 42 -2.29 11.39 -9.03
C LEU A 42 -1.64 12.35 -8.02
N PHE A 43 -0.55 11.93 -7.37
CA PHE A 43 0.24 12.82 -6.53
C PHE A 43 1.11 13.75 -7.37
N GLU A 44 1.80 13.20 -8.38
CA GLU A 44 2.78 13.94 -9.17
C GLU A 44 2.16 15.03 -10.05
N ALA A 45 0.90 14.86 -10.44
CA ALA A 45 0.14 15.91 -11.11
C ALA A 45 -0.07 17.16 -10.22
N VAL A 46 -0.11 16.99 -8.90
CA VAL A 46 -0.36 18.07 -7.93
C VAL A 46 0.94 18.63 -7.36
N ALA A 47 1.96 17.79 -7.18
CA ALA A 47 3.24 18.16 -6.60
C ALA A 47 4.42 17.55 -7.40
N PRO A 48 4.66 18.02 -8.63
CA PRO A 48 5.65 17.42 -9.55
C PRO A 48 7.10 17.51 -9.02
N ASP A 49 7.40 18.53 -8.21
CA ASP A 49 8.74 18.73 -7.63
C ASP A 49 8.96 17.98 -6.30
N ASP A 50 7.94 17.28 -5.78
CA ASP A 50 8.05 16.52 -4.53
C ASP A 50 8.22 15.02 -4.82
N ASP A 51 9.47 14.56 -4.78
CA ASP A 51 9.80 13.17 -5.11
C ASP A 51 9.55 12.17 -3.96
N ARG A 52 9.06 12.62 -2.78
CA ARG A 52 9.01 11.78 -1.57
C ARG A 52 8.16 10.51 -1.75
N PRO A 53 6.95 10.54 -2.35
CA PRO A 53 6.18 9.31 -2.62
C PRO A 53 6.86 8.37 -3.61
N ARG A 54 7.44 8.90 -4.71
CA ARG A 54 8.18 8.10 -5.68
C ARG A 54 9.38 7.40 -5.02
N ARG A 55 10.12 8.11 -4.17
CA ARG A 55 11.24 7.55 -3.40
C ARG A 55 10.80 6.45 -2.43
N ALA A 56 9.61 6.54 -1.85
CA ALA A 56 9.09 5.47 -1.00
C ALA A 56 8.83 4.18 -1.80
N VAL A 57 8.23 4.28 -2.99
CA VAL A 57 8.03 3.12 -3.89
C VAL A 57 9.38 2.51 -4.31
N VAL A 58 10.34 3.34 -4.72
CA VAL A 58 11.70 2.89 -5.06
C VAL A 58 12.39 2.23 -3.87
N ALA A 59 12.25 2.79 -2.67
CA ALA A 59 12.80 2.22 -1.44
C ALA A 59 12.20 0.85 -1.11
N THR A 60 10.89 0.65 -1.31
CA THR A 60 10.26 -0.67 -1.18
C THR A 60 10.91 -1.68 -2.12
N ARG A 61 11.07 -1.33 -3.41
CA ARG A 61 11.70 -2.21 -4.40
C ARG A 61 13.17 -2.51 -4.06
N ALA A 62 13.93 -1.52 -3.59
CA ALA A 62 15.31 -1.72 -3.15
C ALA A 62 15.41 -2.63 -1.91
N TRP A 63 14.50 -2.49 -0.95
CA TRP A 63 14.44 -3.36 0.23
C TRP A 63 14.14 -4.81 -0.17
N VAL A 64 13.20 -5.03 -1.10
CA VAL A 64 12.89 -6.37 -1.64
C VAL A 64 14.13 -7.04 -2.22
N ARG A 65 14.97 -6.29 -2.95
CA ARG A 65 16.24 -6.79 -3.53
C ARG A 65 17.38 -6.93 -2.51
N GLY A 66 17.17 -6.54 -1.26
CA GLY A 66 18.21 -6.57 -0.21
C GLY A 66 19.20 -5.41 -0.28
N GLU A 67 18.96 -4.40 -1.11
CA GLU A 67 19.85 -3.25 -1.33
C GLU A 67 19.65 -2.13 -0.31
N LEU A 68 18.51 -2.13 0.39
CA LEU A 68 18.15 -1.11 1.37
C LEU A 68 17.80 -1.75 2.72
N ARG A 69 18.27 -1.16 3.82
CA ARG A 69 17.92 -1.63 5.17
C ARG A 69 16.47 -1.27 5.51
N MET A 70 15.82 -2.11 6.34
CA MET A 70 14.42 -1.95 6.76
C MET A 70 14.12 -0.53 7.30
N MET A 71 14.96 -0.01 8.20
CA MET A 71 14.73 1.31 8.80
C MET A 71 14.83 2.46 7.80
N ALA A 72 15.70 2.34 6.78
CA ALA A 72 15.80 3.33 5.72
C ALA A 72 14.55 3.29 4.81
N CYS A 73 14.05 2.09 4.49
CA CYS A 73 12.78 1.92 3.78
C CYS A 73 11.61 2.53 4.56
N ARG A 74 11.48 2.20 5.86
CA ARG A 74 10.48 2.78 6.76
C ARG A 74 10.57 4.31 6.83
N SER A 75 11.78 4.87 6.85
CA SER A 75 12.00 6.33 6.86
C SER A 75 11.49 6.98 5.57
N ALA A 76 11.75 6.38 4.41
CA ALA A 76 11.20 6.85 3.14
C ALA A 76 9.65 6.85 3.16
N GLY A 77 9.04 5.80 3.75
CA GLY A 77 7.60 5.76 3.97
C GLY A 77 7.08 6.91 4.85
N GLY A 78 7.80 7.22 5.93
CA GLY A 78 7.53 8.38 6.78
C GLY A 78 7.55 9.71 6.02
N HIS A 79 8.53 9.89 5.13
CA HIS A 79 8.62 11.10 4.30
C HIS A 79 7.47 11.22 3.30
N ALA A 80 7.07 10.13 2.64
CA ALA A 80 5.89 10.11 1.76
C ALA A 80 4.60 10.45 2.53
N MET A 81 4.41 9.88 3.72
CA MET A 81 3.28 10.26 4.58
C MET A 81 3.34 11.71 5.05
N GLY A 82 4.54 12.28 5.18
CA GLY A 82 4.76 13.71 5.43
C GLY A 82 4.29 14.58 4.25
N ALA A 83 4.58 14.17 3.01
CA ALA A 83 4.12 14.83 1.80
C ALA A 83 2.59 14.83 1.65
N ALA A 84 1.91 13.80 2.17
CA ALA A 84 0.46 13.69 2.16
C ALA A 84 -0.25 14.69 3.10
N ARG A 85 0.42 15.18 4.16
CA ARG A 85 -0.21 15.98 5.23
C ARG A 85 -0.88 17.26 4.73
N PRO A 86 -0.23 18.12 3.92
CA PRO A 86 -0.85 19.37 3.46
C PRO A 86 -1.91 19.17 2.36
N LEU A 87 -1.94 18.01 1.69
CA LEU A 87 -2.80 17.77 0.54
C LEU A 87 -4.18 17.24 0.93
N THR A 88 -5.11 17.19 -0.01
CA THR A 88 -6.42 16.53 0.13
C THR A 88 -6.70 15.67 -1.12
N GLY A 89 -7.80 14.91 -1.11
CA GLY A 89 -8.24 14.14 -2.27
C GLY A 89 -7.24 13.08 -2.76
N ALA A 90 -7.24 12.84 -4.06
CA ALA A 90 -6.49 11.78 -4.72
C ALA A 90 -4.98 11.81 -4.42
N ALA A 91 -4.35 12.98 -4.53
CA ALA A 91 -2.92 13.16 -4.28
C ALA A 91 -2.53 12.77 -2.85
N ARG A 92 -3.29 13.19 -1.84
CA ARG A 92 -3.06 12.79 -0.44
C ARG A 92 -3.08 11.26 -0.29
N PHE A 93 -4.09 10.62 -0.86
CA PHE A 93 -4.24 9.17 -0.73
C PHE A 93 -3.14 8.41 -1.49
N ALA A 94 -2.73 8.86 -2.68
CA ALA A 94 -1.60 8.29 -3.40
C ALA A 94 -0.29 8.36 -2.60
N ALA A 95 0.00 9.50 -1.96
CA ALA A 95 1.16 9.63 -1.08
C ALA A 95 1.07 8.73 0.18
N TYR A 96 -0.12 8.57 0.77
CA TYR A 96 -0.30 7.60 1.84
C TYR A 96 -0.11 6.16 1.36
N ALA A 97 -0.58 5.80 0.15
CA ALA A 97 -0.36 4.47 -0.42
C ALA A 97 1.14 4.15 -0.54
N ALA A 98 1.92 5.07 -1.10
CA ALA A 98 3.38 4.94 -1.19
C ALA A 98 4.05 4.84 0.19
N GLY A 99 3.58 5.64 1.15
CA GLY A 99 4.05 5.59 2.54
C GLY A 99 3.82 4.23 3.21
N GLN A 100 2.63 3.65 3.02
CA GLN A 100 2.30 2.31 3.53
C GLN A 100 3.15 1.23 2.85
N ALA A 101 3.31 1.29 1.53
CA ALA A 101 4.12 0.32 0.77
C ALA A 101 5.57 0.24 1.29
N ALA A 102 6.18 1.38 1.65
CA ALA A 102 7.52 1.40 2.24
C ALA A 102 7.55 0.89 3.69
N CYS A 103 6.48 1.11 4.45
CA CYS A 103 6.35 0.58 5.81
C CYS A 103 6.16 -0.94 5.86
N VAL A 104 5.81 -1.61 4.75
CA VAL A 104 5.75 -3.09 4.68
C VAL A 104 7.05 -3.71 5.15
N ALA A 105 8.21 -3.14 4.78
CA ALA A 105 9.52 -3.61 5.23
C ALA A 105 9.63 -3.75 6.76
N HIS A 106 8.94 -2.88 7.51
CA HIS A 106 8.90 -2.91 8.96
C HIS A 106 7.84 -3.89 9.49
N VAL A 107 6.63 -3.86 8.93
CA VAL A 107 5.48 -4.68 9.34
C VAL A 107 4.66 -5.06 8.10
N ALA A 108 4.51 -6.37 7.84
CA ALA A 108 3.87 -6.88 6.62
C ALA A 108 2.46 -6.33 6.39
N GLU A 109 1.66 -6.21 7.45
CA GLU A 109 0.29 -5.70 7.45
C GLU A 109 0.10 -4.28 6.91
N HIS A 110 1.16 -3.51 6.66
CA HIS A 110 1.03 -2.25 5.92
C HIS A 110 0.62 -2.46 4.45
N ASP A 111 0.66 -3.70 3.96
CA ASP A 111 0.28 -4.08 2.60
C ASP A 111 -1.14 -3.66 2.21
N LEU A 112 -2.13 -4.01 3.03
CA LEU A 112 -3.51 -3.58 2.82
C LEU A 112 -3.67 -2.08 3.00
N GLY A 113 -2.79 -1.44 3.77
CA GLY A 113 -2.75 0.01 3.83
C GLY A 113 -2.40 0.64 2.48
N ALA A 114 -1.40 0.09 1.79
CA ALA A 114 -1.01 0.56 0.46
C ALA A 114 -2.17 0.40 -0.54
N ALA A 115 -2.76 -0.79 -0.59
CA ALA A 115 -3.89 -1.12 -1.46
C ALA A 115 -5.15 -0.28 -1.16
N ALA A 116 -5.53 -0.16 0.12
CA ALA A 116 -6.71 0.59 0.53
C ALA A 116 -6.59 2.10 0.23
N TYR A 117 -5.42 2.69 0.45
CA TYR A 117 -5.21 4.09 0.09
C TYR A 117 -5.16 4.31 -1.42
N ALA A 118 -4.63 3.36 -2.20
CA ALA A 118 -4.70 3.43 -3.66
C ALA A 118 -6.16 3.43 -4.16
N LEU A 119 -7.02 2.57 -3.60
CA LEU A 119 -8.46 2.57 -3.90
C LEU A 119 -9.11 3.92 -3.57
N LYS A 120 -8.78 4.51 -2.41
CA LYS A 120 -9.27 5.84 -2.04
C LYS A 120 -8.76 6.94 -2.97
N ALA A 121 -7.54 6.81 -3.50
CA ALA A 121 -6.98 7.75 -4.45
C ALA A 121 -7.75 7.73 -5.77
N VAL A 122 -8.02 6.55 -6.31
CA VAL A 122 -8.81 6.37 -7.54
C VAL A 122 -10.25 6.86 -7.37
N ARG A 123 -10.91 6.52 -6.24
CA ARG A 123 -12.26 7.02 -5.93
C ARG A 123 -12.31 8.55 -5.93
N ALA A 124 -11.38 9.18 -5.23
CA ALA A 124 -11.32 10.65 -5.15
C ALA A 124 -11.00 11.30 -6.51
N ALA A 125 -10.21 10.63 -7.36
CA ALA A 125 -9.91 11.12 -8.71
C ALA A 125 -11.15 11.07 -9.61
N ALA A 126 -11.87 9.94 -9.61
CA ALA A 126 -13.11 9.75 -10.37
C ALA A 126 -14.20 10.75 -9.94
N GLU A 127 -14.38 10.96 -8.62
CA GLU A 127 -15.32 11.95 -8.09
C GLU A 127 -15.00 13.37 -8.59
N ALA A 128 -13.72 13.76 -8.58
CA ALA A 128 -13.28 15.06 -9.09
C ALA A 128 -13.47 15.21 -10.61
N ALA A 129 -13.45 14.10 -11.36
CA ALA A 129 -13.70 14.06 -12.79
C ALA A 129 -15.18 13.98 -13.17
N GLY A 130 -16.10 13.83 -12.20
CA GLY A 130 -17.52 13.60 -12.46
C GLY A 130 -17.85 12.20 -12.97
N GLU A 131 -16.96 11.24 -12.74
CA GLU A 131 -17.11 9.82 -13.09
C GLU A 131 -17.70 9.03 -11.90
N ASP A 132 -18.11 7.77 -12.12
CA ASP A 132 -18.59 6.88 -11.06
C ASP A 132 -17.41 6.42 -10.15
N PRO A 133 -17.32 6.91 -8.89
CA PRO A 133 -16.21 6.56 -8.02
C PRO A 133 -16.18 5.07 -7.65
N ASP A 134 -17.35 4.43 -7.53
CA ASP A 134 -17.44 3.04 -7.13
C ASP A 134 -17.08 2.11 -8.29
N ALA A 135 -17.42 2.48 -9.52
CA ALA A 135 -16.91 1.76 -10.70
C ALA A 135 -15.38 1.84 -10.79
N ALA A 136 -14.79 3.03 -10.59
CA ALA A 136 -13.36 3.21 -10.60
C ALA A 136 -12.66 2.41 -9.48
N ALA A 137 -13.25 2.39 -8.28
CA ALA A 137 -12.76 1.56 -7.16
C ALA A 137 -12.77 0.08 -7.48
N ARG A 138 -13.86 -0.45 -8.05
CA ARG A 138 -13.98 -1.87 -8.43
C ARG A 138 -12.95 -2.24 -9.49
N ALA A 139 -12.73 -1.38 -10.49
CA ALA A 139 -11.73 -1.58 -11.53
C ALA A 139 -10.31 -1.63 -10.94
N GLU A 140 -9.97 -0.69 -10.05
CA GLU A 140 -8.69 -0.69 -9.34
C GLU A 140 -8.54 -1.92 -8.44
N CYS A 141 -9.59 -2.33 -7.73
CA CYS A 141 -9.54 -3.52 -6.86
C CYS A 141 -9.29 -4.80 -7.67
N ALA A 142 -9.96 -4.95 -8.81
CA ALA A 142 -9.72 -6.06 -9.73
C ALA A 142 -8.27 -6.03 -10.26
N TRP A 143 -7.79 -4.86 -10.69
CA TRP A 143 -6.41 -4.69 -11.16
C TRP A 143 -5.38 -5.06 -10.08
N GLN A 144 -5.60 -4.65 -8.82
CA GLN A 144 -4.72 -5.00 -7.71
C GLN A 144 -4.71 -6.52 -7.46
N ARG A 145 -5.87 -7.19 -7.54
CA ARG A 145 -5.98 -8.64 -7.35
C ARG A 145 -5.29 -9.41 -8.47
N ASP A 146 -5.39 -8.95 -9.72
CA ASP A 146 -4.69 -9.55 -10.87
C ASP A 146 -3.16 -9.48 -10.77
N ARG A 147 -2.63 -8.61 -9.90
CA ARG A 147 -1.19 -8.47 -9.63
C ARG A 147 -0.73 -9.15 -8.35
N LEU A 148 -1.59 -9.87 -7.65
CA LEU A 148 -1.19 -10.64 -6.48
C LEU A 148 -0.27 -11.81 -6.88
N PRO A 149 0.90 -11.96 -6.25
CA PRO A 149 1.72 -13.15 -6.43
C PRO A 149 0.96 -14.38 -5.92
N ALA A 150 0.93 -15.45 -6.71
CA ALA A 150 0.14 -16.65 -6.44
C ALA A 150 0.37 -17.23 -5.03
N GLN A 151 1.61 -17.17 -4.54
CA GLN A 151 2.03 -17.71 -3.24
C GLN A 151 1.42 -16.99 -2.04
N VAL A 152 1.04 -15.72 -2.19
CA VAL A 152 0.43 -14.90 -1.12
C VAL A 152 -1.01 -14.50 -1.43
N CYS A 153 -1.54 -14.88 -2.60
CA CYS A 153 -2.86 -14.47 -3.06
C CYS A 153 -3.97 -14.86 -2.06
N ALA A 154 -4.06 -16.13 -1.66
CA ALA A 154 -5.06 -16.59 -0.70
C ALA A 154 -4.92 -15.85 0.65
N LEU A 155 -3.70 -15.68 1.15
CA LEU A 155 -3.43 -14.96 2.40
C LEU A 155 -3.94 -13.51 2.32
N VAL A 156 -3.66 -12.80 1.22
CA VAL A 156 -4.09 -11.41 1.06
C VAL A 156 -5.60 -11.31 0.93
N LEU A 157 -6.26 -12.21 0.21
CA LEU A 157 -7.72 -12.17 0.04
C LEU A 157 -8.46 -12.45 1.36
N GLU A 158 -8.06 -13.46 2.11
CA GLU A 158 -8.61 -13.73 3.46
C GLU A 158 -8.38 -12.54 4.40
N ASP A 159 -7.21 -11.91 4.29
CA ASP A 159 -6.84 -10.77 5.12
C ASP A 159 -7.57 -9.48 4.69
N GLN A 160 -7.89 -9.30 3.40
CA GLN A 160 -8.81 -8.28 2.90
C GLN A 160 -10.18 -8.43 3.55
N GLU A 161 -10.75 -9.63 3.58
CA GLU A 161 -12.04 -9.91 4.25
C GLU A 161 -11.96 -9.59 5.75
N ARG A 162 -10.92 -10.10 6.44
CA ARG A 162 -10.75 -9.92 7.89
C ARG A 162 -10.55 -8.45 8.28
N ARG A 163 -9.73 -7.71 7.53
CA ARG A 163 -9.32 -6.34 7.85
C ARG A 163 -10.12 -5.27 7.10
N ASN A 164 -11.12 -5.64 6.29
CA ASN A 164 -11.91 -4.67 5.53
C ASN A 164 -12.52 -3.57 6.41
N PRO A 165 -13.11 -3.87 7.60
CA PRO A 165 -13.71 -2.83 8.44
C PRO A 165 -12.73 -1.73 8.87
N ILE A 166 -11.46 -2.10 9.16
CA ILE A 166 -10.42 -1.14 9.53
C ILE A 166 -9.74 -0.50 8.31
N CYS A 167 -10.01 -1.02 7.11
CA CYS A 167 -9.64 -0.46 5.81
C CYS A 167 -10.82 0.27 5.14
N TRP A 168 -11.81 0.74 5.91
CA TRP A 168 -12.96 1.50 5.40
C TRP A 168 -13.87 0.75 4.41
N SER A 169 -13.89 -0.57 4.48
CA SER A 169 -14.71 -1.42 3.62
C SER A 169 -14.47 -1.23 2.12
N VAL A 170 -13.25 -0.86 1.72
CA VAL A 170 -12.92 -0.54 0.31
C VAL A 170 -12.66 -1.76 -0.57
N PHE A 171 -12.52 -2.95 0.01
CA PHE A 171 -12.24 -4.18 -0.75
C PHE A 171 -13.48 -4.96 -1.21
N THR A 172 -14.69 -4.45 -0.92
CA THR A 172 -16.00 -5.03 -1.28
C THR A 172 -16.64 -4.29 -2.43
#